data_AF-A0A7J3S122-F1
#
_entry.id   AF-A0A7J3S122-F1
#
_cell.length_a   1.000
_cell.length_b   1.000
_cell.length_c   1.000
_cell.angle_alpha   90.00
_cell.angle_beta   90.00
_cell.angle_gamma   90.00
#
_symmetry.space_group_name_H-M   'P 1'
#
loop_
_entity.id
_entity.type
_entity.pdbx_description
1 polymer ?
#
loop_
_entity_poly.entity_id
_entity_poly.type
_entity_poly.pdbx_seq_one_letter_code
_entity_poly.pdbx_strand_id
1 'polypeptide(L)'
;MNPRLLDKLSRMYPSCTRREVEQLAASMDGDKYWRGPKMHVFAVALTRARNRAGGGRFARATGVGTVWVPERLAKFCRKGKVLLILTEPEPMRTLAVLSWPAFLYVMRRRNVEKLVHRVSSSGIDVHIDVRSAKRMLNANET
;
A
#
# COMPACT_ATOMS: atom_id res chain seq x y z
N MET A 1 -2.91 1.56 -22.07
CA MET A 1 -2.68 0.69 -20.89
C MET A 1 -1.84 -0.52 -21.31
N ASN A 2 -0.73 -0.81 -20.64
CA ASN A 2 0.24 -1.84 -21.05
C ASN A 2 -0.32 -3.27 -20.81
N PRO A 3 -0.53 -4.12 -21.85
CA PRO A 3 -1.12 -5.45 -21.69
C PRO A 3 -0.30 -6.40 -20.80
N ARG A 4 1.04 -6.30 -20.84
CA ARG A 4 1.93 -7.10 -19.99
C ARG A 4 1.81 -6.75 -18.51
N LEU A 5 1.50 -5.48 -18.20
CA LEU A 5 1.27 -5.05 -16.83
C LEU A 5 -0.03 -5.65 -16.28
N LEU A 6 -1.12 -5.63 -17.07
CA LEU A 6 -2.40 -6.19 -16.66
C LEU A 6 -2.31 -7.69 -16.38
N ASP A 7 -1.73 -8.48 -17.29
CA ASP A 7 -1.55 -9.93 -17.08
C ASP A 7 -0.76 -10.21 -15.79
N LYS A 8 0.35 -9.47 -15.56
CA LYS A 8 1.12 -9.58 -14.33
C LYS A 8 0.33 -9.24 -13.07
N LEU A 9 -0.49 -8.19 -13.10
CA LEU A 9 -1.31 -7.79 -11.97
C LEU A 9 -2.45 -8.78 -11.71
N SER A 10 -3.07 -9.33 -12.76
CA SER A 10 -4.08 -10.38 -12.67
C SER A 10 -3.52 -11.64 -12.01
N ARG A 11 -2.30 -12.07 -12.38
CA ARG A 11 -1.63 -13.20 -11.72
C ARG A 11 -1.25 -12.89 -10.27
N MET A 12 -0.93 -11.63 -9.95
CA MET A 12 -0.60 -11.21 -8.59
C MET A 12 -1.84 -11.18 -7.68
N TYR A 13 -3.00 -10.86 -8.24
CA TYR A 13 -4.27 -10.71 -7.52
C TYR A 13 -5.37 -11.54 -8.17
N PRO A 14 -5.28 -12.89 -8.13
CA PRO A 14 -6.25 -13.77 -8.78
C PRO A 14 -7.66 -13.67 -8.17
N SER A 15 -7.78 -13.13 -6.95
CA SER A 15 -9.06 -12.88 -6.30
C SER A 15 -9.73 -11.56 -6.73
N CYS A 16 -9.06 -10.73 -7.54
CA CYS A 16 -9.63 -9.49 -8.05
C CYS A 16 -10.33 -9.74 -9.38
N THR A 17 -11.44 -9.03 -9.59
CA THR A 17 -12.09 -8.91 -10.89
C THR A 17 -11.18 -8.17 -11.87
N ARG A 18 -11.39 -8.39 -13.18
CA ARG A 18 -10.67 -7.65 -14.23
C ARG A 18 -10.75 -6.14 -14.05
N ARG A 19 -11.93 -5.61 -13.73
CA ARG A 19 -12.15 -4.18 -13.49
C ARG A 19 -11.31 -3.64 -12.33
N GLU A 20 -11.18 -4.40 -11.24
CA GLU A 20 -10.35 -4.01 -10.10
C GLU A 20 -8.86 -3.98 -10.46
N VAL A 21 -8.40 -4.91 -11.31
CA VAL A 21 -7.03 -4.93 -11.81
C VAL A 21 -6.77 -3.77 -12.78
N GLU A 22 -7.70 -3.48 -13.69
CA GLU A 22 -7.63 -2.33 -14.59
C GLU A 22 -7.62 -1.01 -13.81
N GLN A 23 -8.39 -0.90 -12.73
CA GLN A 23 -8.36 0.26 -11.84
C GLN A 23 -6.97 0.44 -11.20
N LEU A 24 -6.32 -0.63 -10.76
CA LEU A 24 -4.95 -0.57 -10.24
C LEU A 24 -3.97 -0.08 -11.31
N ALA A 25 -4.02 -0.68 -12.51
CA ALA A 25 -3.16 -0.28 -13.62
C ALA A 25 -3.36 1.20 -13.99
N ALA A 26 -4.62 1.64 -14.11
CA ALA A 26 -4.96 3.04 -14.37
C ALA A 26 -4.49 3.98 -13.26
N SER A 27 -4.49 3.53 -12.00
CA SER A 27 -3.95 4.30 -10.87
C SER A 27 -2.44 4.46 -10.95
N MET A 28 -1.74 3.42 -11.43
CA MET A 28 -0.29 3.47 -11.65
C MET A 28 0.09 4.35 -12.84
N ASP A 29 -0.65 4.27 -13.96
CA ASP A 29 -0.39 5.06 -15.17
C ASP A 29 -0.75 6.54 -14.96
N GLY A 30 -1.81 6.82 -14.19
CA GLY A 30 -2.28 8.18 -13.90
C GLY A 30 -1.72 8.80 -12.62
N ASP A 31 -0.63 8.24 -12.07
CA ASP A 31 0.05 8.73 -10.86
C ASP A 31 -0.88 8.98 -9.65
N LYS A 32 -1.92 8.15 -9.49
CA LYS A 32 -2.97 8.36 -8.48
C LYS A 32 -2.53 7.92 -7.09
N TYR A 33 -2.96 8.66 -6.09
CA TYR A 33 -2.84 8.33 -4.67
C TYR A 33 -4.14 8.69 -3.95
N TRP A 34 -4.29 8.21 -2.71
CA TRP A 34 -5.46 8.50 -1.88
C TRP A 34 -5.02 9.13 -0.56
N ARG A 35 -5.71 10.20 -0.13
CA ARG A 35 -5.46 10.81 1.17
C ARG A 35 -6.04 9.94 2.28
N GLY A 36 -5.24 9.72 3.32
CA GLY A 36 -5.68 9.19 4.60
C GLY A 36 -5.90 10.33 5.62
N PRO A 37 -6.15 10.00 6.89
CA PRO A 37 -6.27 10.99 7.95
C PRO A 37 -4.90 11.62 8.28
N LYS A 38 -4.91 12.93 8.56
CA LYS A 38 -3.70 13.71 8.93
C LYS A 38 -2.61 13.58 7.84
N MET A 39 -1.37 13.30 8.24
CA MET A 39 -0.19 13.20 7.37
C MET A 39 -0.04 11.83 6.70
N HIS A 40 -1.15 11.15 6.40
CA HIS A 40 -1.10 9.82 5.81
C HIS A 40 -1.62 9.81 4.38
N VAL A 41 -0.97 9.02 3.53
CA VAL A 41 -1.38 8.78 2.15
C VAL A 41 -1.24 7.31 1.79
N PHE A 42 -2.09 6.86 0.87
CA PHE A 42 -1.99 5.57 0.21
C PHE A 42 -1.51 5.78 -1.21
N ALA A 43 -0.36 5.21 -1.56
CA ALA A 43 0.20 5.30 -2.90
C ALA A 43 0.54 3.91 -3.45
N VAL A 44 0.49 3.74 -4.77
CA VAL A 44 0.87 2.47 -5.39
C VAL A 44 2.37 2.45 -5.63
N ALA A 45 3.05 1.41 -5.15
CA ALA A 45 4.46 1.18 -5.44
C ALA A 45 4.65 0.95 -6.95
N LEU A 46 5.53 1.74 -7.55
CA LEU A 46 5.95 1.66 -8.95
C LEU A 46 7.20 0.80 -9.12
N THR A 47 8.02 0.68 -8.08
CA THR A 47 9.22 -0.14 -8.06
C THR A 47 9.23 -1.12 -6.88
N ARG A 48 10.22 -2.02 -6.84
CA ARG A 48 10.56 -2.77 -5.63
C ARG A 48 11.46 -1.89 -4.76
N ALA A 49 11.37 -2.04 -3.44
CA ALA A 49 12.30 -1.42 -2.51
C ALA A 49 13.67 -2.13 -2.60
N ARG A 50 14.60 -1.58 -3.38
CA ARG A 50 15.91 -2.20 -3.68
C ARG A 50 17.10 -1.37 -3.24
N ASN A 51 17.02 -0.05 -3.39
CA ASN A 51 18.15 0.85 -3.13
C ASN A 51 18.32 0.99 -1.63
N ARG A 52 19.43 0.52 -1.06
CA ARG A 52 19.71 0.56 0.39
C ARG A 52 19.95 1.99 0.86
N ALA A 53 19.37 2.33 2.01
CA ALA A 53 19.61 3.58 2.71
C ALA A 53 19.26 3.44 4.20
N GLY A 54 20.26 3.64 5.08
CA GLY A 54 20.11 3.79 6.54
C GLY A 54 18.97 2.99 7.18
N GLY A 55 19.14 1.67 7.38
CA GLY A 55 18.14 0.82 8.03
C GLY A 55 16.88 0.49 7.20
N GLY A 56 16.84 0.90 5.93
CA GLY A 56 15.76 0.59 5.00
C GLY A 56 16.16 0.72 3.54
N ARG A 57 15.16 0.88 2.67
CA ARG A 57 15.34 0.96 1.21
C ARG A 57 14.36 1.94 0.58
N PHE A 58 14.74 2.52 -0.56
CA PHE A 58 13.84 3.40 -1.30
C PHE A 58 13.01 2.65 -2.35
N ALA A 59 11.76 3.08 -2.49
CA ALA A 59 10.86 2.70 -3.56
C ALA A 59 10.23 3.95 -4.19
N ARG A 60 9.87 3.89 -5.48
CA ARG A 60 9.02 4.90 -6.11
C ARG A 60 7.57 4.52 -5.90
N ALA A 61 6.74 5.51 -5.59
CA ALA A 61 5.31 5.37 -5.41
C ALA A 61 4.58 6.49 -6.17
N THR A 62 3.31 6.24 -6.50
CA THR A 62 2.49 7.21 -7.22
C THR A 62 2.19 8.46 -6.39
N GLY A 63 2.15 9.63 -7.02
CA GLY A 63 1.74 10.91 -6.45
C GLY A 63 2.69 11.53 -5.43
N VAL A 64 3.62 10.74 -4.86
CA VAL A 64 4.54 11.15 -3.78
C VAL A 64 6.01 10.94 -4.12
N GLY A 65 6.32 10.36 -5.29
CA GLY A 65 7.69 10.19 -5.74
C GLY A 65 8.44 9.09 -4.98
N THR A 66 9.54 9.43 -4.32
CA THR A 66 10.42 8.47 -3.64
C THR A 66 10.08 8.37 -2.15
N VAL A 67 9.86 7.15 -1.67
CA VAL A 67 9.52 6.89 -0.27
C VAL A 67 10.50 5.92 0.35
N TRP A 68 10.84 6.15 1.62
CA TRP A 68 11.64 5.25 2.42
C TRP A 68 10.77 4.10 2.93
N VAL A 69 11.26 2.88 2.76
CA VAL A 69 10.61 1.64 3.15
C VAL A 69 11.49 0.95 4.20
N PRO A 70 11.00 0.72 5.43
CA PRO A 70 11.74 -0.02 6.45
C PRO A 70 12.22 -1.38 5.92
N GLU A 71 13.40 -1.84 6.32
CA GLU A 71 13.98 -3.11 5.85
C GLU A 71 13.01 -4.30 6.04
N ARG A 72 12.25 -4.27 7.15
CA ARG A 72 11.21 -5.24 7.52
C ARG A 72 10.11 -5.34 6.45
N LEU A 73 9.75 -4.22 5.84
CA LEU A 73 8.73 -4.09 4.80
C LEU A 73 9.26 -4.23 3.38
N ALA A 74 10.56 -4.00 3.17
CA ALA A 74 11.16 -3.94 1.84
C ALA A 74 10.89 -5.20 1.00
N LYS A 75 10.88 -6.39 1.63
CA LYS A 75 10.56 -7.66 0.96
C LYS A 75 9.13 -7.75 0.42
N PHE A 76 8.20 -7.01 1.04
CA PHE A 76 6.79 -6.95 0.66
C PHE A 76 6.51 -5.83 -0.35
N CYS A 77 7.34 -4.78 -0.38
CA CYS A 77 7.22 -3.69 -1.34
C CYS A 77 7.57 -4.15 -2.75
N ARG A 78 6.53 -4.32 -3.59
CA ARG A 78 6.65 -4.72 -4.99
C ARG A 78 5.74 -3.85 -5.85
N LYS A 79 6.10 -3.68 -7.12
CA LYS A 79 5.27 -2.96 -8.10
C LYS A 79 3.82 -3.47 -8.07
N GLY A 80 2.87 -2.56 -7.86
CA GLY A 80 1.44 -2.86 -7.73
C GLY A 80 0.95 -3.14 -6.30
N LYS A 81 1.82 -3.05 -5.28
CA LYS A 81 1.42 -3.02 -3.86
C LYS A 81 1.04 -1.60 -3.46
N VAL A 82 0.19 -1.45 -2.45
CA VAL A 82 -0.18 -0.14 -1.91
C VAL A 82 0.66 0.12 -0.66
N LEU A 83 1.22 1.31 -0.54
CA LEU A 83 2.01 1.75 0.59
C LEU A 83 1.15 2.72 1.40
N LEU A 84 0.99 2.46 2.69
CA LEU A 84 0.53 3.47 3.65
C LEU A 84 1.76 4.25 4.09
N ILE A 85 1.79 5.53 3.79
CA ILE A 85 2.94 6.41 3.95
C ILE A 85 2.58 7.53 4.92
N LEU A 86 3.49 7.80 5.85
CA LEU A 86 3.55 9.01 6.64
C LEU A 86 4.36 10.05 5.86
N THR A 87 3.74 11.19 5.52
CA THR A 87 4.34 12.21 4.66
C THR A 87 5.30 13.13 5.40
N GLU A 88 5.25 13.18 6.72
CA GLU A 88 6.13 14.02 7.55
C GLU A 88 6.63 13.26 8.79
N PRO A 89 7.91 13.41 9.19
CA PRO A 89 8.94 14.24 8.55
C PRO A 89 9.50 13.62 7.26
N GLU A 90 10.27 14.40 6.48
CA GLU A 90 11.06 13.87 5.38
C GLU A 90 12.31 13.11 5.88
N PRO A 91 12.73 12.01 5.21
CA PRO A 91 12.10 11.41 4.03
C PRO A 91 10.78 10.70 4.36
N MET A 92 9.79 10.83 3.48
CA MET A 92 8.49 10.18 3.64
C MET A 92 8.64 8.67 3.91
N ARG A 93 7.96 8.17 4.93
CA ARG A 93 8.16 6.81 5.46
C ARG A 93 6.94 5.93 5.23
N THR A 94 7.18 4.73 4.71
CA THR A 94 6.15 3.68 4.63
C THR A 94 5.94 3.05 6.02
N LEU A 95 4.70 3.07 6.50
CA LEU A 95 4.27 2.41 7.74
C LEU A 95 3.72 1.00 7.50
N ALA A 96 3.07 0.77 6.35
CA ALA A 96 2.54 -0.54 6.00
C ALA A 96 2.53 -0.78 4.48
N VAL A 97 2.59 -2.05 4.10
CA VAL A 97 2.42 -2.49 2.71
C VAL A 97 1.15 -3.33 2.59
N LEU A 98 0.19 -2.85 1.82
CA LEU A 98 -1.08 -3.52 1.57
C LEU A 98 -1.08 -4.24 0.23
N SER A 99 -1.78 -5.37 0.15
CA SER A 99 -2.24 -5.91 -1.13
C SER A 99 -3.35 -5.02 -1.70
N TRP A 100 -3.51 -5.02 -3.03
CA TRP A 100 -4.60 -4.29 -3.66
C TRP A 100 -6.00 -4.73 -3.17
N PRO A 101 -6.31 -6.03 -3.02
CA PRO A 101 -7.57 -6.47 -2.40
C PRO A 101 -7.77 -5.94 -0.98
N ALA A 102 -6.71 -5.88 -0.17
CA ALA A 102 -6.79 -5.34 1.20
C ALA A 102 -7.11 -3.86 1.19
N PHE A 103 -6.46 -3.09 0.31
CA PHE A 103 -6.74 -1.67 0.12
C PHE A 103 -8.20 -1.45 -0.31
N LEU A 104 -8.67 -2.17 -1.33
CA LEU A 104 -10.06 -2.07 -1.78
C LEU A 104 -11.06 -2.39 -0.65
N TYR A 105 -10.77 -3.42 0.15
CA TYR A 105 -11.60 -3.78 1.29
C TYR A 105 -11.70 -2.63 2.32
N VAL A 106 -10.57 -2.04 2.69
CA VAL A 106 -10.50 -0.91 3.64
C VAL A 106 -11.27 0.30 3.11
N MET A 107 -11.05 0.66 1.84
CA MET A 107 -11.69 1.83 1.22
C MET A 107 -13.20 1.65 1.09
N ARG A 108 -13.68 0.49 0.65
CA ARG A 108 -15.12 0.20 0.50
C ARG A 108 -15.89 0.23 1.81
N ARG A 109 -15.24 -0.20 2.90
CA ARG A 109 -15.84 -0.20 4.24
C ARG A 109 -15.70 1.13 4.98
N ARG A 110 -15.11 2.16 4.36
CA ARG A 110 -14.82 3.47 4.97
C ARG A 110 -14.05 3.35 6.30
N ASN A 111 -13.20 2.33 6.42
CA ASN A 111 -12.46 1.99 7.64
C ASN A 111 -11.01 2.49 7.63
N VAL A 112 -10.73 3.55 6.85
CA VAL A 112 -9.39 4.08 6.65
C VAL A 112 -8.79 4.58 7.97
N GLU A 113 -9.57 5.33 8.76
CA GLU A 113 -9.12 5.87 10.04
C GLU A 113 -8.76 4.78 11.05
N LYS A 114 -9.65 3.77 11.20
CA LYS A 114 -9.42 2.63 12.08
C LYS A 114 -8.15 1.86 11.70
N LEU A 115 -7.91 1.67 10.40
CA LEU A 115 -6.68 1.04 9.92
C LEU A 115 -5.46 1.88 10.29
N VAL A 116 -5.46 3.17 9.93
CA VAL A 116 -4.31 4.06 10.15
C VAL A 116 -4.00 4.20 11.63
N HIS A 117 -5.02 4.33 12.48
CA HIS A 117 -4.86 4.32 13.93
C HIS A 117 -4.16 3.04 14.40
N ARG A 118 -4.67 1.86 14.01
CA ARG A 118 -4.05 0.58 14.41
C ARG A 118 -2.61 0.41 13.94
N VAL A 119 -2.30 0.83 12.71
CA VAL A 119 -0.93 0.76 12.19
C VAL A 119 -0.01 1.74 12.93
N SER A 120 -0.48 2.95 13.21
CA SER A 120 0.32 3.98 13.87
C SER A 120 0.57 3.64 15.34
N SER A 121 -0.46 3.13 16.04
CA SER A 121 -0.37 2.80 17.47
C SER A 121 0.41 1.52 17.77
N SER A 122 0.55 0.60 16.81
CA SER A 122 1.27 -0.65 17.05
C SER A 122 2.79 -0.45 17.16
N GLY A 123 3.32 0.65 16.60
CA GLY A 123 4.76 0.88 16.48
C GLY A 123 5.49 -0.14 15.59
N ILE A 124 4.75 -1.01 14.89
CA ILE A 124 5.29 -2.10 14.07
C ILE A 124 4.92 -1.86 12.62
N ASP A 125 5.91 -1.93 11.74
CA ASP A 125 5.69 -1.90 10.30
C ASP A 125 5.06 -3.24 9.84
N VAL A 126 3.89 -3.23 9.18
CA VAL A 126 3.12 -4.44 8.87
C VAL A 126 2.81 -4.62 7.37
N HIS A 127 2.91 -5.85 6.88
CA HIS A 127 2.30 -6.25 5.60
C HIS A 127 0.87 -6.73 5.81
N ILE A 128 -0.07 -6.14 5.07
CA ILE A 128 -1.51 -6.34 5.25
C ILE A 128 -2.10 -6.93 3.96
N ASP A 129 -2.42 -8.22 4.00
CA ASP A 129 -3.30 -8.84 3.02
C ASP A 129 -4.77 -8.70 3.42
N VAL A 130 -5.67 -9.25 2.60
CA VAL A 130 -7.12 -9.11 2.84
C VAL A 130 -7.57 -9.82 4.13
N ARG A 131 -6.91 -10.91 4.54
CA ARG A 131 -7.23 -11.63 5.77
C ARG A 131 -6.78 -10.82 6.99
N SER A 132 -5.57 -10.26 6.93
CA SER A 132 -5.06 -9.35 7.95
C SER A 132 -5.94 -8.11 8.09
N ALA A 133 -6.36 -7.51 6.98
CA ALA A 133 -7.26 -6.36 6.98
C ALA A 133 -8.60 -6.67 7.66
N LYS A 134 -9.24 -7.80 7.31
CA LYS A 134 -10.48 -8.26 7.95
C LYS A 134 -10.30 -8.44 9.46
N ARG A 135 -9.23 -9.14 9.88
CA ARG A 135 -8.95 -9.37 11.30
C ARG A 135 -8.74 -8.06 12.05
N MET A 136 -7.89 -7.17 11.53
CA MET A 136 -7.60 -5.88 12.16
C MET A 136 -8.85 -5.00 12.30
N LEU A 137 -9.75 -5.04 11.32
CA LEU A 137 -10.94 -4.18 11.32
C LEU A 137 -12.11 -4.78 12.11
N ASN A 138 -12.18 -6.11 12.25
CA ASN A 138 -13.27 -6.77 12.97
C ASN A 138 -12.94 -7.09 14.44
N ALA A 139 -11.69 -6.92 14.89
CA ALA A 139 -11.24 -7.32 16.24
C ALA A 139 -11.84 -6.53 17.44
N ASN A 140 -12.95 -5.79 17.27
CA ASN A 140 -13.63 -5.06 18.36
C ASN A 140 -15.16 -5.27 18.35
N GLU A 141 -15.64 -6.49 18.19
CA GLU A 141 -17.04 -6.89 18.46
C GLU A 141 -17.13 -7.89 19.64
N THR A 142 -16.21 -7.76 20.61
CA THR A 142 -16.18 -8.50 21.88
C THR A 142 -15.71 -7.58 22.97
#